data_AF-F0UI86-F1
#
_entry.id   AF-F0UI86-F1
#
_cell.length_a   1.000
_cell.length_b   1.000
_cell.length_c   1.000
_cell.angle_alpha   90.00
_cell.angle_beta   90.00
_cell.angle_gamma   90.00
#
_symmetry.space_group_name_H-M   'P 1'
#
loop_
_entity.id
_entity.type
_entity.pdbx_description
1 polymer ?
#
loop_
_entity_poly.entity_id
_entity_poly.type
_entity_poly.pdbx_seq_one_letter_code
_entity_poly.pdbx_strand_id
1 'polypeptide(L)'
;MIPEKPPDPSIIGYIPPQSDNQGCTSTPRALETPLALTWRDIRTLSSVLYQLPKLFTPFTSKDPTDELSLNPRNIWYLCGLATVTALETLLCGLVLIAVTFLPGWLSMGVLVGAVGLIWGLCVPIRGPMVVESCAGLKEDCGNVRKGERNQGLRNNCDRLSKTFGRPITGIHNPTYGLLWDLLECLFQRSFAYDTYSTRYTYDYLKRSLTDPTVHKVVLIAHSQGGIIVSMALDLLFTDLSAENMAKLEVYTFGSAASHFNNPMRAIQTVTTPISTSPLPRNRSSKGVIRHIEHYVNGEDIVPQWGVLYNVRLTKTRYSGKVFIRKGATGHMFNQHYLNNMFPLDTTPQLRHGSNRPDAPNDFLDQAVRVDERTCRDREAFYYAAAAASAVESPVPCESSAPVSRNGGGSEVSDGVMSVSNGSGICVDELDEDDEGGVKRYRDGMTVRELSRLWKYLGGADPDMDGRQPLMN
;
A
#
# COMPACT_ATOMS: atom_id res chain seq x y z
N MET A 1 1.27 26.85 -22.67
CA MET A 1 0.92 25.57 -22.01
C MET A 1 0.41 24.63 -23.09
N ILE A 2 1.20 23.61 -23.43
CA ILE A 2 0.73 22.56 -24.34
C ILE A 2 -0.33 21.79 -23.56
N PRO A 3 -1.54 21.58 -24.09
CA PRO A 3 -2.56 20.78 -23.41
C PRO A 3 -2.00 19.36 -23.20
N GLU A 4 -1.96 18.93 -21.94
CA GLU A 4 -1.57 17.58 -21.57
C GLU A 4 -2.52 16.62 -22.28
N LYS A 5 -1.99 15.75 -23.15
CA LYS A 5 -2.78 14.74 -23.86
C LYS A 5 -3.59 13.96 -22.82
N PRO A 6 -4.92 13.74 -23.02
CA PRO A 6 -5.73 13.01 -22.04
C PRO A 6 -5.07 11.67 -21.74
N PRO A 7 -5.05 11.25 -20.46
CA PRO A 7 -4.38 10.02 -20.05
C PRO A 7 -4.95 8.84 -20.82
N ASP A 8 -4.07 8.09 -21.48
CA ASP A 8 -4.46 6.89 -22.21
C ASP A 8 -4.97 5.84 -21.21
N PRO A 9 -6.27 5.47 -21.24
CA PRO A 9 -6.84 4.54 -20.28
C PRO A 9 -6.31 3.10 -20.46
N SER A 10 -5.60 2.82 -21.54
CA SER A 10 -4.96 1.52 -21.79
C SER A 10 -3.61 1.34 -21.07
N ILE A 11 -3.08 2.40 -20.44
CA ILE A 11 -1.75 2.41 -19.82
C ILE A 11 -1.88 2.57 -18.30
N ILE A 12 -1.28 1.62 -17.58
CA ILE A 12 -1.17 1.67 -16.12
C ILE A 12 0.05 2.49 -15.71
N GLY A 13 -0.15 3.49 -14.86
CA GLY A 13 0.95 4.18 -14.21
C GLY A 13 1.62 3.27 -13.18
N TYR A 14 2.95 3.29 -13.10
CA TYR A 14 3.67 2.46 -12.15
C TYR A 14 4.76 3.22 -11.43
N ILE A 15 4.78 3.08 -10.11
CA ILE A 15 5.86 3.59 -9.27
C ILE A 15 6.64 2.39 -8.77
N PRO A 16 7.93 2.25 -9.15
CA PRO A 16 8.77 1.16 -8.69
C PRO A 16 9.00 1.25 -7.18
N PRO A 17 9.35 0.12 -6.55
CA PRO A 17 9.59 0.08 -5.11
C PRO A 17 10.76 1.00 -4.76
N GLN A 18 10.59 1.74 -3.67
CA GLN A 18 11.62 2.64 -3.16
C GLN A 18 12.80 1.82 -2.61
N SER A 19 14.01 2.06 -3.14
CA SER A 19 15.25 1.59 -2.54
C SER A 19 15.76 2.65 -1.56
N ASP A 20 15.74 2.37 -0.25
CA ASP A 20 16.29 3.26 0.78
C ASP A 20 17.55 2.65 1.41
N ASN A 21 18.55 2.38 0.57
CA ASN A 21 19.75 1.64 0.97
C ASN A 21 20.60 2.39 1.99
N GLN A 22 20.51 3.72 2.00
CA GLN A 22 21.26 4.60 2.92
C GLN A 22 20.43 5.04 4.13
N GLY A 23 19.15 4.64 4.21
CA GLY A 23 18.28 4.99 5.33
C GLY A 23 17.97 6.49 5.44
N CYS A 24 18.07 7.25 4.34
CA CYS A 24 17.90 8.70 4.35
C CYS A 24 16.42 9.13 4.44
N THR A 25 15.48 8.22 4.19
CA THR A 25 14.04 8.51 4.31
C THR A 25 13.48 8.07 5.65
N SER A 26 12.46 8.78 6.11
CA SER A 26 11.83 8.56 7.41
C SER A 26 10.32 8.45 7.27
N THR A 27 9.65 7.89 8.27
CA THR A 27 8.19 7.97 8.31
C THR A 27 7.76 9.42 8.59
N PRO A 28 6.58 9.86 8.12
CA PRO A 28 6.06 11.20 8.44
C PRO A 28 6.05 11.50 9.94
N ARG A 29 5.75 10.48 10.77
CA ARG A 29 5.72 10.56 12.24
C ARG A 29 7.08 10.83 12.88
N ALA A 30 8.17 10.46 12.22
CA ALA A 30 9.52 10.77 12.71
C ALA A 30 9.95 12.20 12.35
N LEU A 31 9.30 12.83 11.36
CA LEU A 31 9.67 14.15 10.83
C LEU A 31 8.85 15.29 11.44
N GLU A 32 7.59 15.04 11.76
CA GLU A 32 6.62 16.07 12.14
C GLU A 32 5.83 15.69 13.39
N THR A 33 5.38 16.71 14.13
CA THR A 33 4.48 16.50 15.28
C THR A 33 3.09 16.04 14.81
N PRO A 34 2.31 15.33 15.65
CA PRO A 34 0.97 14.88 15.30
C PRO A 34 0.04 16.00 14.81
N LEU A 35 0.11 17.19 15.43
CA LEU A 35 -0.70 18.35 15.03
C LEU A 35 -0.28 18.90 13.66
N ALA A 36 1.03 18.94 13.38
CA ALA A 36 1.52 19.35 12.07
C ALA A 36 1.08 18.35 10.98
N LEU A 37 1.15 17.05 11.28
CA LEU A 37 0.64 16.00 10.39
C LEU A 37 -0.87 16.11 10.16
N THR A 38 -1.66 16.37 11.20
CA THR A 38 -3.10 16.60 11.06
C THR A 38 -3.37 17.80 10.16
N TRP A 39 -2.67 18.91 10.35
CA TRP A 39 -2.84 20.09 9.50
C TRP A 39 -2.46 19.82 8.04
N ARG A 40 -1.33 19.15 7.81
CA ARG A 40 -0.88 18.71 6.49
C ARG A 40 -1.91 17.82 5.82
N ASP A 41 -2.44 16.85 6.55
CA ASP A 41 -3.41 15.89 6.04
C ASP A 41 -4.78 16.56 5.76
N ILE A 42 -5.23 17.50 6.60
CA ILE A 42 -6.41 18.34 6.34
C ILE A 42 -6.21 19.13 5.05
N ARG A 43 -5.07 19.82 4.91
CA ARG A 43 -4.76 20.60 3.71
C ARG A 43 -4.77 19.74 2.46
N THR A 44 -4.16 18.56 2.52
CA THR A 44 -4.14 17.61 1.40
C THR A 44 -5.56 17.11 1.09
N LEU A 45 -6.35 16.71 2.09
CA LEU A 45 -7.74 16.30 1.92
C LEU A 45 -8.58 17.41 1.26
N SER A 46 -8.46 18.65 1.74
CA SER A 46 -9.16 19.79 1.15
C SER A 46 -8.80 20.01 -0.32
N SER A 47 -7.53 19.76 -0.71
CA SER A 47 -7.09 19.90 -2.11
C SER A 47 -7.68 18.84 -3.06
N VAL A 48 -8.09 17.68 -2.53
CA VAL A 48 -8.67 16.57 -3.33
C VAL A 48 -10.17 16.40 -3.10
N LEU A 49 -10.79 17.22 -2.25
CA LEU A 49 -12.21 17.10 -1.88
C LEU A 49 -13.16 17.21 -3.08
N TYR A 50 -12.76 17.91 -4.15
CA TYR A 50 -13.51 17.99 -5.40
C TYR A 50 -13.71 16.62 -6.08
N GLN A 51 -12.91 15.60 -5.72
CA GLN A 51 -13.04 14.23 -6.23
C GLN A 51 -14.05 13.39 -5.43
N LEU A 52 -14.62 13.92 -4.34
CA LEU A 52 -15.58 13.18 -3.51
C LEU A 52 -16.77 12.57 -4.30
N PRO A 53 -17.37 13.25 -5.30
CA PRO A 53 -18.42 12.62 -6.12
C PRO A 53 -17.92 11.41 -6.91
N LYS A 54 -16.64 11.37 -7.28
CA LYS A 54 -16.01 10.27 -8.01
C LYS A 54 -15.77 9.04 -7.14
N LEU A 55 -15.85 9.17 -5.82
CA LEU A 55 -15.74 8.05 -4.87
C LEU A 55 -16.80 6.98 -5.13
N PHE A 56 -18.00 7.40 -5.54
CA PHE A 56 -19.14 6.52 -5.82
C PHE A 56 -19.35 6.26 -7.30
N THR A 57 -18.48 6.75 -8.19
CA THR A 57 -18.66 6.62 -9.64
C THR A 57 -17.80 5.46 -10.16
N PRO A 58 -18.34 4.57 -11.03
CA PRO A 58 -19.74 4.46 -11.45
C PRO A 58 -20.66 3.92 -10.33
N PHE A 59 -21.77 4.62 -10.07
CA PHE A 59 -22.70 4.25 -8.99
C PHE A 59 -23.50 2.98 -9.32
N THR A 60 -23.95 2.87 -10.56
CA THR A 60 -24.83 1.79 -11.00
C THR A 60 -24.04 0.51 -11.24
N SER A 61 -24.29 -0.53 -10.43
CA SER A 61 -23.89 -1.90 -10.73
C SER A 61 -25.11 -2.81 -10.93
N LYS A 62 -24.96 -3.79 -11.82
CA LYS A 62 -25.94 -4.86 -12.06
C LYS A 62 -25.64 -6.12 -11.24
N ASP A 63 -24.46 -6.21 -10.62
CA ASP A 63 -24.09 -7.35 -9.79
C ASP A 63 -24.72 -7.19 -8.39
N PRO A 64 -25.54 -8.14 -7.91
CA PRO A 64 -26.17 -8.04 -6.59
C PRO A 64 -25.18 -8.15 -5.41
N THR A 65 -23.93 -8.53 -5.66
CA THR A 65 -22.88 -8.64 -4.65
C THR A 65 -22.03 -7.37 -4.51
N ASP A 66 -22.19 -6.43 -5.44
CA ASP A 66 -21.49 -5.14 -5.42
C ASP A 66 -22.04 -4.21 -4.34
N GLU A 67 -21.15 -3.40 -3.77
CA GLU A 67 -21.43 -2.58 -2.59
C GLU A 67 -22.48 -1.49 -2.85
N LEU A 68 -22.56 -0.95 -4.07
CA LEU A 68 -23.56 0.08 -4.45
C LEU A 68 -24.75 -0.51 -5.23
N SER A 69 -24.88 -1.84 -5.28
CA SER A 69 -25.98 -2.49 -6.01
C SER A 69 -27.35 -2.08 -5.45
N LEU A 70 -28.32 -1.77 -6.31
CA LEU A 70 -29.67 -1.35 -5.89
C LEU A 70 -30.60 -2.54 -5.59
N ASN A 71 -30.05 -3.62 -5.02
CA ASN A 71 -30.83 -4.75 -4.54
C ASN A 71 -31.70 -4.30 -3.34
N PRO A 72 -32.98 -4.68 -3.21
CA PRO A 72 -33.86 -4.30 -2.10
C PRO A 72 -33.23 -4.36 -0.70
N ARG A 73 -32.39 -5.37 -0.43
CA ARG A 73 -31.68 -5.48 0.87
C ARG A 73 -30.54 -4.46 1.01
N ASN A 74 -29.79 -4.22 -0.06
CA ASN A 74 -28.68 -3.27 -0.06
C ASN A 74 -29.19 -1.82 -0.05
N ILE A 75 -30.37 -1.54 -0.63
CA ILE A 75 -31.02 -0.23 -0.54
C ILE A 75 -31.25 0.16 0.92
N TRP A 76 -31.77 -0.75 1.76
CA TRP A 76 -31.95 -0.46 3.19
C TRP A 76 -30.64 -0.11 3.90
N TYR A 77 -29.57 -0.82 3.57
CA TYR A 77 -28.24 -0.54 4.10
C TYR A 77 -27.71 0.82 3.63
N LEU A 78 -27.77 1.10 2.32
CA LEU A 78 -27.33 2.37 1.73
C LEU A 78 -28.15 3.55 2.24
N CYS A 79 -29.47 3.41 2.35
CA CYS A 79 -30.34 4.41 2.95
C CYS A 79 -29.98 4.63 4.42
N GLY A 80 -29.76 3.56 5.19
CA GLY A 80 -29.30 3.66 6.58
C GLY A 80 -27.99 4.44 6.70
N LEU A 81 -26.98 4.09 5.89
CA LEU A 81 -25.69 4.77 5.88
C LEU A 81 -25.80 6.24 5.47
N ALA A 82 -26.64 6.55 4.47
CA ALA A 82 -26.90 7.91 4.04
C ALA A 82 -27.62 8.73 5.13
N THR A 83 -28.61 8.15 5.80
CA THR A 83 -29.32 8.78 6.93
C THR A 83 -28.38 9.04 8.10
N VAL A 84 -27.55 8.07 8.47
CA VAL A 84 -26.54 8.24 9.53
C VAL A 84 -25.56 9.34 9.15
N THR A 85 -25.02 9.33 7.93
CA THR A 85 -24.09 10.37 7.45
C THR A 85 -24.73 11.77 7.45
N ALA A 86 -26.00 11.89 7.05
CA ALA A 86 -26.74 13.15 7.10
C ALA A 86 -26.94 13.63 8.55
N LEU A 87 -27.29 12.73 9.45
CA LEU A 87 -27.43 13.01 10.88
C LEU A 87 -26.10 13.42 11.52
N GLU A 88 -25.00 12.74 11.18
CA GLU A 88 -23.65 13.12 11.61
C GLU A 88 -23.32 14.55 11.18
N THR A 89 -23.60 14.89 9.93
CA THR A 89 -23.36 16.25 9.40
C THR A 89 -24.13 17.29 10.21
N LEU A 90 -25.41 17.02 10.49
CA LEU A 90 -26.28 17.88 11.29
C LEU A 90 -25.76 18.03 12.73
N LEU A 91 -25.44 16.91 13.39
CA LEU A 91 -24.96 16.90 14.77
C LEU A 91 -23.59 17.58 14.90
N CYS A 92 -22.69 17.39 13.93
CA CYS A 92 -21.43 18.14 13.87
C CYS A 92 -21.69 19.65 13.78
N GLY A 93 -22.62 20.09 12.94
CA GLY A 93 -23.03 21.50 12.88
C GLY A 93 -23.59 22.01 14.22
N LEU A 94 -24.43 21.21 14.88
CA LEU A 94 -24.99 21.53 16.20
C LEU A 94 -23.91 21.61 17.29
N VAL A 95 -22.93 20.70 17.28
CA VAL A 95 -21.77 20.74 18.19
C VAL A 95 -20.92 22.00 17.95
N LEU A 96 -20.69 22.38 16.69
CA LEU A 96 -19.95 23.61 16.36
C LEU A 96 -20.66 24.87 16.89
N ILE A 97 -21.98 24.94 16.72
CA ILE A 97 -22.80 26.02 17.30
C ILE A 97 -22.71 25.99 18.83
N ALA A 98 -22.87 24.81 19.45
CA ALA A 98 -22.80 24.65 20.90
C ALA A 98 -21.45 25.09 21.48
N VAL A 99 -20.32 24.69 20.86
CA VAL A 99 -18.97 25.09 21.30
C VAL A 99 -18.76 26.61 21.16
N THR A 100 -19.39 27.24 20.16
CA THR A 100 -19.26 28.68 19.93
C THR A 100 -20.07 29.51 20.93
N PHE A 101 -21.28 29.07 21.30
CA PHE A 101 -22.22 29.89 22.07
C PHE A 101 -22.48 29.42 23.51
N LEU A 102 -22.17 28.17 23.86
CA LEU A 102 -22.44 27.62 25.20
C LEU A 102 -21.16 27.54 26.05
N PRO A 103 -21.30 27.67 27.39
CA PRO A 103 -20.24 27.34 28.33
C PRO A 103 -19.68 25.93 28.10
N GLY A 104 -18.37 25.75 28.31
CA GLY A 104 -17.63 24.53 27.95
C GLY A 104 -18.21 23.21 28.47
N TRP A 105 -18.81 23.20 29.67
CA TRP A 105 -19.42 22.00 30.24
C TRP A 105 -20.75 21.64 29.55
N LEU A 106 -21.53 22.63 29.12
CA LEU A 106 -22.76 22.42 28.35
C LEU A 106 -22.44 21.94 26.93
N SER A 107 -21.47 22.56 26.27
CA SER A 107 -21.03 22.11 24.95
C SER A 107 -20.42 20.72 24.99
N MET A 108 -19.71 20.36 26.07
CA MET A 108 -19.26 18.99 26.30
C MET A 108 -20.43 18.01 26.45
N GLY A 109 -21.50 18.38 27.18
CA GLY A 109 -22.71 17.58 27.28
C GLY A 109 -23.37 17.33 25.92
N VAL A 110 -23.44 18.37 25.08
CA VAL A 110 -23.96 18.26 23.70
C VAL A 110 -23.08 17.33 22.85
N LEU A 111 -21.76 17.46 22.93
CA LEU A 111 -20.82 16.59 22.22
C LEU A 111 -20.99 15.12 22.63
N VAL A 112 -21.00 14.83 23.94
CA VAL A 112 -21.17 13.47 24.46
C VAL A 112 -22.52 12.89 24.05
N GLY A 113 -23.59 13.69 24.11
CA GLY A 113 -24.92 13.29 23.66
C GLY A 113 -24.97 12.98 22.16
N ALA A 114 -24.34 13.80 21.32
CA ALA A 114 -24.26 13.59 19.88
C ALA A 114 -23.48 12.31 19.53
N VAL A 115 -22.31 12.11 20.14
CA VAL A 115 -21.51 10.88 19.98
C VAL A 115 -22.27 9.65 20.46
N GLY A 116 -22.93 9.73 21.62
CA GLY A 116 -23.75 8.65 22.17
C GLY A 116 -24.93 8.28 21.27
N LEU A 117 -25.58 9.27 20.65
CA LEU A 117 -26.68 9.06 19.71
C LEU A 117 -26.23 8.33 18.45
N ILE A 118 -25.16 8.81 17.80
CA ILE A 118 -24.58 8.15 16.62
C ILE A 118 -24.14 6.73 16.98
N TRP A 119 -23.41 6.58 18.09
CA TRP A 119 -22.99 5.27 18.57
C TRP A 119 -24.19 4.32 18.74
N GLY A 120 -25.26 4.77 19.39
CA GLY A 120 -26.49 4.00 19.60
C GLY A 120 -27.16 3.58 18.28
N LEU A 121 -27.28 4.50 17.32
CA LEU A 121 -27.87 4.25 16.01
C LEU A 121 -27.04 3.29 15.16
N CYS A 122 -25.72 3.25 15.34
CA CYS A 122 -24.83 2.34 14.62
C CYS A 122 -24.74 0.94 15.27
N VAL A 123 -25.23 0.72 16.51
CA VAL A 123 -25.23 -0.61 17.17
C VAL A 123 -25.84 -1.71 16.29
N PRO A 124 -27.01 -1.52 15.63
CA PRO A 124 -27.62 -2.57 14.82
C PRO A 124 -26.82 -2.93 13.56
N ILE A 125 -26.00 -1.99 13.07
CA ILE A 125 -25.17 -2.14 11.86
C ILE A 125 -23.85 -2.86 12.19
N ARG A 126 -23.45 -2.90 13.47
CA ARG A 126 -22.25 -3.63 13.90
C ARG A 126 -22.48 -5.13 13.83
N GLY A 127 -21.97 -5.78 12.79
CA GLY A 127 -21.87 -7.24 12.76
C GLY A 127 -20.56 -7.76 13.36
N PRO A 128 -20.31 -9.08 13.23
CA PRO A 128 -19.17 -9.74 13.83
C PRO A 128 -17.84 -9.19 13.31
N MET A 129 -16.86 -9.18 14.22
CA MET A 129 -15.52 -8.67 14.00
C MET A 129 -14.68 -9.53 13.04
N VAL A 130 -14.98 -10.82 12.98
CA VAL A 130 -14.33 -11.76 12.07
C VAL A 130 -15.41 -12.44 11.23
N VAL A 131 -15.14 -12.54 9.94
CA VAL A 131 -15.99 -13.24 8.97
C VAL A 131 -15.11 -14.19 8.17
N GLU A 132 -15.39 -15.48 8.23
CA GLU A 132 -14.69 -16.49 7.43
C GLU A 132 -15.53 -16.86 6.20
N SER A 133 -14.95 -16.78 5.01
CA SER A 133 -15.59 -17.15 3.76
C SER A 133 -14.80 -18.24 3.03
N CYS A 134 -15.54 -19.23 2.53
CA CYS A 134 -15.03 -20.31 1.69
C CYS A 134 -15.90 -20.46 0.43
N ALA A 135 -16.55 -19.38 0.02
CA ALA A 135 -17.43 -19.37 -1.14
C ALA A 135 -16.67 -19.79 -2.41
N GLY A 136 -17.23 -20.75 -3.15
CA GLY A 136 -16.61 -21.29 -4.36
C GLY A 136 -15.69 -22.50 -4.14
N LEU A 137 -15.51 -22.95 -2.88
CA LEU A 137 -14.77 -24.18 -2.55
C LEU A 137 -15.72 -25.38 -2.40
N LYS A 138 -15.19 -26.58 -2.62
CA LYS A 138 -15.93 -27.84 -2.43
C LYS A 138 -16.07 -28.25 -0.95
N GLU A 139 -15.16 -27.77 -0.11
CA GLU A 139 -15.17 -28.03 1.34
C GLU A 139 -15.88 -26.87 2.05
N ASP A 140 -16.93 -27.20 2.79
CA ASP A 140 -17.62 -26.23 3.65
C ASP A 140 -16.72 -25.89 4.84
N CYS A 141 -16.39 -24.61 5.01
CA CYS A 141 -15.77 -24.14 6.24
C CYS A 141 -16.76 -24.30 7.39
N GLY A 142 -16.41 -25.18 8.32
CA GLY A 142 -17.32 -25.74 9.32
C GLY A 142 -18.11 -24.67 10.07
N ASN A 143 -19.43 -24.89 10.20
CA ASN A 143 -20.38 -24.30 11.15
C ASN A 143 -20.15 -22.86 11.67
N VAL A 144 -19.58 -21.95 10.89
CA VAL A 144 -19.56 -20.53 11.25
C VAL A 144 -20.97 -19.98 11.04
N ARG A 145 -21.61 -19.61 12.15
CA ARG A 145 -22.95 -19.01 12.19
C ARG A 145 -23.07 -17.98 11.06
N LYS A 146 -24.01 -18.20 10.15
CA LYS A 146 -24.45 -17.26 9.11
C LYS A 146 -25.04 -16.01 9.80
N GLY A 147 -24.19 -15.19 10.39
CA GLY A 147 -24.57 -13.95 11.04
C GLY A 147 -24.99 -12.95 9.96
N GLU A 148 -26.29 -12.74 9.83
CA GLU A 148 -26.91 -11.87 8.81
C GLU A 148 -26.50 -10.39 8.90
N ARG A 149 -25.74 -9.99 9.93
CA ARG A 149 -25.50 -8.58 10.29
C ARG A 149 -24.33 -7.87 9.59
N ASN A 150 -23.47 -8.57 8.83
CA ASN A 150 -22.35 -7.95 8.09
C ASN A 150 -22.29 -8.43 6.63
N GLN A 151 -23.32 -8.11 5.85
CA GLN A 151 -23.40 -8.53 4.45
C GLN A 151 -22.30 -7.91 3.57
N GLY A 152 -21.90 -6.65 3.82
CA GLY A 152 -20.86 -5.98 3.03
C GLY A 152 -19.50 -6.68 3.10
N LEU A 153 -18.96 -6.87 4.32
CA LEU A 153 -17.71 -7.61 4.51
C LEU A 153 -17.82 -9.05 4.00
N ARG A 154 -18.97 -9.71 4.24
CA ARG A 154 -19.20 -11.07 3.75
C ARG A 154 -19.12 -11.16 2.23
N ASN A 155 -19.76 -10.25 1.51
CA ASN A 155 -19.70 -10.21 0.05
C ASN A 155 -18.26 -10.00 -0.45
N ASN A 156 -17.49 -9.13 0.20
CA ASN A 156 -16.08 -8.91 -0.12
C ASN A 156 -15.24 -10.17 0.10
N CYS A 157 -15.42 -10.86 1.22
CA CYS A 157 -14.73 -12.13 1.49
C CYS A 157 -15.16 -13.24 0.53
N ASP A 158 -16.46 -13.35 0.23
CA ASP A 158 -17.00 -14.32 -0.73
C ASP A 158 -16.46 -14.06 -2.14
N ARG A 159 -16.34 -12.79 -2.53
CA ARG A 159 -15.73 -12.38 -3.80
C ARG A 159 -14.26 -12.78 -3.86
N LEU A 160 -13.48 -12.49 -2.83
CA LEU A 160 -12.07 -12.89 -2.74
C LEU A 160 -11.89 -14.41 -2.76
N SER A 161 -12.70 -15.15 -2.02
CA SER A 161 -12.67 -16.62 -1.96
C SER A 161 -12.90 -17.23 -3.34
N LYS A 162 -13.86 -16.69 -4.11
CA LYS A 162 -14.11 -17.11 -5.50
C LYS A 162 -12.95 -16.76 -6.44
N THR A 163 -12.34 -15.59 -6.27
CA THR A 163 -11.21 -15.15 -7.12
C THR A 163 -9.97 -16.01 -6.94
N PHE A 164 -9.58 -16.23 -5.69
CA PHE A 164 -8.31 -16.85 -5.33
C PHE A 164 -8.45 -18.34 -5.00
N GLY A 165 -9.66 -18.89 -5.02
CA GLY A 165 -9.91 -20.31 -4.76
C GLY A 165 -9.36 -20.76 -3.40
N ARG A 166 -9.47 -19.92 -2.37
CA ARG A 166 -8.90 -20.16 -1.04
C ARG A 166 -9.83 -19.62 0.06
N PRO A 167 -9.81 -20.22 1.27
CA PRO A 167 -10.55 -19.68 2.41
C PRO A 167 -10.01 -18.30 2.78
N ILE A 168 -10.91 -17.36 3.08
CA ILE A 168 -10.61 -15.96 3.41
C ILE A 168 -11.15 -15.63 4.80
N THR A 169 -10.28 -15.20 5.70
CA THR A 169 -10.65 -14.61 6.99
C THR A 169 -10.65 -13.08 6.86
N GLY A 170 -11.83 -12.46 6.95
CA GLY A 170 -12.02 -11.02 6.96
C GLY A 170 -12.03 -10.45 8.37
N ILE A 171 -11.27 -9.38 8.60
CA ILE A 171 -11.30 -8.58 9.82
C ILE A 171 -12.16 -7.35 9.56
N HIS A 172 -13.23 -7.19 10.34
CA HIS A 172 -14.18 -6.10 10.19
C HIS A 172 -13.68 -4.84 10.89
N ASN A 173 -13.61 -3.74 10.14
CA ASN A 173 -13.51 -2.39 10.70
C ASN A 173 -14.91 -1.77 10.71
N PRO A 174 -15.57 -1.62 11.87
CA PRO A 174 -16.92 -1.05 11.93
C PRO A 174 -16.95 0.39 11.42
N THR A 175 -17.87 0.68 10.51
CA THR A 175 -18.18 2.06 10.07
C THR A 175 -19.18 2.72 11.01
N TYR A 176 -18.99 4.02 11.27
CA TYR A 176 -19.97 4.83 11.98
C TYR A 176 -20.69 5.82 11.07
N GLY A 177 -20.29 5.91 9.80
CA GLY A 177 -20.78 6.87 8.83
C GLY A 177 -19.62 7.45 8.04
N LEU A 178 -19.89 7.99 6.84
CA LEU A 178 -18.81 8.43 5.95
C LEU A 178 -17.99 9.57 6.58
N LEU A 179 -18.64 10.48 7.31
CA LEU A 179 -17.93 11.62 7.92
C LEU A 179 -17.08 11.17 9.09
N TRP A 180 -17.63 10.33 9.97
CA TRP A 180 -16.87 9.81 11.09
C TRP A 180 -15.73 8.91 10.63
N ASP A 181 -15.92 8.08 9.60
CA ASP A 181 -14.85 7.25 9.05
C ASP A 181 -13.70 8.10 8.48
N LEU A 182 -14.00 9.21 7.79
CA LEU A 182 -12.96 10.15 7.32
C LEU A 182 -12.23 10.85 8.46
N LEU A 183 -12.95 11.26 9.51
CA LEU A 183 -12.36 11.87 10.71
C LEU A 183 -11.51 10.87 11.49
N GLU A 184 -12.02 9.67 11.76
CA GLU A 184 -11.30 8.59 12.42
C GLU A 184 -10.03 8.25 11.63
N CYS A 185 -10.14 8.10 10.31
CA CYS A 185 -8.99 7.85 9.43
C CYS A 185 -7.93 8.96 9.56
N LEU A 186 -8.33 10.23 9.57
CA LEU A 186 -7.43 11.38 9.77
C LEU A 186 -6.73 11.33 11.14
N PHE A 187 -7.49 11.10 12.22
CA PHE A 187 -6.96 11.02 13.58
C PHE A 187 -6.05 9.81 13.77
N GLN A 188 -6.47 8.62 13.34
CA GLN A 188 -5.71 7.38 13.45
C GLN A 188 -4.35 7.51 12.78
N ARG A 189 -4.31 8.06 11.56
CA ARG A 189 -3.08 8.31 10.80
C ARG A 189 -2.17 9.36 11.43
N SER A 190 -2.74 10.45 11.96
CA SER A 190 -1.94 11.57 12.50
C SER A 190 -1.36 11.28 13.89
N PHE A 191 -2.15 10.61 14.73
CA PHE A 191 -1.82 10.35 16.14
C PHE A 191 -1.29 8.94 16.39
N ALA A 192 -1.26 8.07 15.37
CA ALA A 192 -0.93 6.65 15.51
C ALA A 192 -1.74 5.97 16.62
N TYR A 193 -3.04 6.25 16.66
CA TYR A 193 -3.93 5.69 17.66
C TYR A 193 -4.26 4.22 17.33
N ASP A 194 -3.82 3.28 18.17
CA ASP A 194 -4.08 1.86 18.00
C ASP A 194 -5.56 1.54 18.26
N THR A 195 -6.34 1.61 17.18
CA THR A 195 -7.74 1.19 17.20
C THR A 195 -7.86 -0.27 17.58
N TYR A 196 -9.05 -0.66 18.03
CA TYR A 196 -9.33 -2.06 18.33
C TYR A 196 -8.99 -2.97 17.13
N SER A 197 -9.36 -2.57 15.91
CA SER A 197 -9.07 -3.29 14.65
C SER A 197 -7.58 -3.49 14.42
N THR A 198 -6.75 -2.50 14.78
CA THR A 198 -5.28 -2.57 14.69
C THR A 198 -4.71 -3.61 15.65
N ARG A 199 -5.12 -3.55 16.93
CA ARG A 199 -4.67 -4.51 17.95
C ARG A 199 -5.08 -5.94 17.62
N TYR A 200 -6.31 -6.13 17.14
CA TYR A 200 -6.80 -7.44 16.73
C TYR A 200 -6.04 -7.98 15.51
N THR A 201 -5.82 -7.14 14.50
CA THR A 201 -5.03 -7.50 13.30
C THR A 201 -3.62 -7.90 13.68
N TYR A 202 -2.96 -7.14 14.56
CA TYR A 202 -1.63 -7.46 15.08
C TYR A 202 -1.62 -8.84 15.77
N ASP A 203 -2.54 -9.11 16.71
CA ASP A 203 -2.56 -10.37 17.45
C ASP A 203 -2.84 -11.57 16.54
N TYR A 204 -3.77 -11.42 15.59
CA TYR A 204 -4.09 -12.46 14.62
C TYR A 204 -2.89 -12.77 13.71
N LEU A 205 -2.28 -11.74 13.12
CA LEU A 205 -1.09 -11.90 12.26
C LEU A 205 0.09 -12.48 13.04
N LYS A 206 0.31 -12.04 14.28
CA LYS A 206 1.38 -12.55 15.14
C LYS A 206 1.26 -14.07 15.28
N ARG A 207 0.07 -14.56 15.64
CA ARG A 207 -0.20 -16.01 15.77
C ARG A 207 0.02 -16.75 14.46
N SER A 208 -0.53 -16.27 13.35
CA SER A 208 -0.38 -16.91 12.03
C SER A 208 1.07 -16.94 11.54
N LEU A 209 1.87 -15.90 11.79
CA LEU A 209 3.26 -15.84 11.36
C LEU A 209 4.19 -16.71 12.22
N THR A 210 3.89 -16.85 13.52
CA THR A 210 4.65 -17.70 14.44
C THR A 210 4.33 -19.19 14.30
N ASP A 211 3.19 -19.54 13.71
CA ASP A 211 2.80 -20.92 13.49
C ASP A 211 3.79 -21.62 12.52
N PRO A 212 4.44 -22.72 12.94
CA PRO A 212 5.38 -23.45 12.08
C PRO A 212 4.69 -24.17 10.92
N THR A 213 3.39 -24.44 11.01
CA THR A 213 2.60 -25.08 9.95
C THR A 213 2.23 -24.11 8.82
N VAL A 214 2.25 -22.81 9.13
CA VAL A 214 1.95 -21.76 8.16
C VAL A 214 3.25 -21.35 7.45
N HIS A 215 3.32 -21.67 6.16
CA HIS A 215 4.45 -21.31 5.31
C HIS A 215 4.30 -19.93 4.66
N LYS A 216 3.07 -19.46 4.50
CA LYS A 216 2.77 -18.21 3.81
C LYS A 216 1.51 -17.56 4.34
N VAL A 217 1.54 -16.24 4.51
CA VAL A 217 0.38 -15.42 4.88
C VAL A 217 0.20 -14.35 3.82
N VAL A 218 -0.97 -14.31 3.18
CA VAL A 218 -1.33 -13.27 2.21
C VAL A 218 -2.30 -12.31 2.89
N LEU A 219 -1.88 -11.06 3.07
CA LEU A 219 -2.67 -10.02 3.71
C LEU A 219 -3.19 -9.04 2.67
N ILE A 220 -4.52 -8.92 2.57
CA ILE A 220 -5.19 -7.97 1.68
C ILE A 220 -5.83 -6.86 2.52
N ALA A 221 -5.55 -5.61 2.17
CA ALA A 221 -6.13 -4.43 2.84
C ALA A 221 -6.82 -3.51 1.83
N HIS A 222 -7.89 -2.84 2.25
CA HIS A 222 -8.60 -1.85 1.45
C HIS A 222 -8.84 -0.57 2.25
N SER A 223 -8.75 0.60 1.61
CA SER A 223 -9.07 1.89 2.24
C SER A 223 -8.29 2.16 3.56
N GLN A 224 -9.00 2.47 4.66
CA GLN A 224 -8.47 2.62 6.02
C GLN A 224 -7.78 1.34 6.53
N GLY A 225 -8.12 0.16 5.99
CA GLY A 225 -7.40 -1.08 6.26
C GLY A 225 -5.90 -0.96 5.97
N GLY A 226 -5.49 -0.09 5.04
CA GLY A 226 -4.08 0.21 4.81
C GLY A 226 -3.39 0.85 6.01
N ILE A 227 -4.07 1.74 6.74
CA ILE A 227 -3.55 2.37 7.98
C ILE A 227 -3.45 1.32 9.09
N ILE A 228 -4.51 0.52 9.25
CA ILE A 228 -4.56 -0.57 10.24
C ILE A 228 -3.38 -1.52 10.03
N VAL A 229 -3.16 -1.96 8.78
CA VAL A 229 -2.06 -2.86 8.45
C VAL A 229 -0.70 -2.19 8.62
N SER A 230 -0.50 -0.95 8.18
CA SER A 230 0.81 -0.31 8.34
C SER A 230 1.21 -0.12 9.81
N MET A 231 0.24 0.17 10.68
CA MET A 231 0.46 0.27 12.12
C MET A 231 0.71 -1.11 12.76
N ALA A 232 -0.09 -2.13 12.40
CA ALA A 232 0.13 -3.48 12.89
C ALA A 232 1.50 -4.02 12.48
N LEU A 233 1.94 -3.74 11.24
CA LEU A 233 3.27 -4.14 10.76
C LEU A 233 4.40 -3.50 11.55
N ASP A 234 4.30 -2.21 11.91
CA ASP A 234 5.30 -1.54 12.74
C ASP A 234 5.51 -2.26 14.08
N LEU A 235 4.43 -2.70 14.72
CA LEU A 235 4.46 -3.51 15.95
C LEU A 235 4.96 -4.94 15.72
N LEU A 236 4.67 -5.54 14.56
CA LEU A 236 5.14 -6.89 14.25
C LEU A 236 6.65 -6.92 13.96
N PHE A 237 7.20 -5.87 13.35
CA PHE A 237 8.64 -5.76 13.10
C PHE A 237 9.46 -5.65 14.40
N THR A 238 8.88 -5.18 15.50
CA THR A 238 9.56 -5.16 16.81
C THR A 238 9.51 -6.52 17.51
N ASP A 239 8.51 -7.33 17.20
CA ASP A 239 8.17 -8.52 17.97
C ASP A 239 8.57 -9.84 17.30
N LEU A 240 8.66 -9.85 15.97
CA LEU A 240 8.89 -11.05 15.18
C LEU A 240 10.25 -11.04 14.49
N SER A 241 10.84 -12.22 14.35
CA SER A 241 12.06 -12.41 13.58
C SER A 241 11.83 -12.12 12.09
N ALA A 242 12.90 -11.74 11.38
CA ALA A 242 12.86 -11.54 9.94
C ALA A 242 12.43 -12.81 9.16
N GLU A 243 12.62 -14.00 9.73
CA GLU A 243 12.19 -15.26 9.12
C GLU A 243 10.66 -15.40 9.15
N ASN A 244 10.03 -15.16 10.31
CA ASN A 244 8.58 -15.21 10.44
C ASN A 244 7.92 -14.13 9.59
N MET A 245 8.48 -12.92 9.60
CA MET A 245 7.98 -11.81 8.78
C MET A 245 8.18 -12.05 7.27
N ALA A 246 9.16 -12.85 6.85
CA ALA A 246 9.38 -13.19 5.43
C ALA A 246 8.31 -14.11 4.84
N LYS A 247 7.47 -14.74 5.67
CA LYS A 247 6.28 -15.51 5.24
C LYS A 247 5.14 -14.62 4.73
N LEU A 248 5.18 -13.33 5.05
CA LEU A 248 4.11 -12.39 4.76
C LEU A 248 4.24 -11.81 3.34
N GLU A 249 3.11 -11.70 2.66
CA GLU A 249 2.92 -10.90 1.44
C GLU A 249 1.75 -9.94 1.66
N VAL A 250 1.89 -8.68 1.22
CA VAL A 250 0.90 -7.64 1.49
C VAL A 250 0.41 -6.98 0.20
N TYR A 251 -0.91 -6.92 0.05
CA TYR A 251 -1.58 -6.33 -1.11
C TYR A 251 -2.62 -5.31 -0.63
N THR A 252 -2.52 -4.07 -1.08
CA THR A 252 -3.48 -3.03 -0.67
C THR A 252 -4.23 -2.45 -1.86
N PHE A 253 -5.50 -2.12 -1.67
CA PHE A 253 -6.37 -1.50 -2.67
C PHE A 253 -6.88 -0.16 -2.15
N GLY A 254 -6.62 0.94 -2.88
CA GLY A 254 -7.08 2.27 -2.47
C GLY A 254 -6.61 2.71 -1.07
N SER A 255 -5.37 2.36 -0.68
CA SER A 255 -4.86 2.54 0.69
C SER A 255 -4.82 4.01 1.14
N ALA A 256 -5.38 4.27 2.33
CA ALA A 256 -5.31 5.56 3.02
C ALA A 256 -4.02 5.78 3.84
N ALA A 257 -3.12 4.79 3.88
CA ALA A 257 -1.92 4.83 4.72
C ALA A 257 -0.97 5.98 4.36
N SER A 258 -0.40 6.62 5.39
CA SER A 258 0.67 7.63 5.21
C SER A 258 2.06 7.03 5.12
N HIS A 259 2.25 5.82 5.62
CA HIS A 259 3.53 5.14 5.62
C HIS A 259 3.33 3.65 5.41
N PHE A 260 4.36 3.02 4.88
CA PHE A 260 4.46 1.58 4.80
C PHE A 260 5.92 1.21 4.97
N ASN A 261 6.26 0.61 6.10
CA ASN A 261 7.64 0.27 6.44
C ASN A 261 7.96 -1.16 6.00
N ASN A 262 9.19 -1.36 5.56
CA ASN A 262 9.75 -2.68 5.34
C ASN A 262 11.24 -2.63 5.68
N PRO A 263 11.62 -2.94 6.93
CA PRO A 263 13.02 -2.88 7.35
C PRO A 263 13.85 -3.84 6.52
N MET A 264 15.14 -3.52 6.39
CA MET A 264 16.05 -4.26 5.53
C MET A 264 16.45 -5.57 6.19
N ARG A 265 16.50 -6.66 5.42
CA ARG A 265 17.05 -7.91 5.92
C ARG A 265 18.57 -7.76 5.96
N ALA A 266 19.15 -7.57 7.15
CA ALA A 266 20.60 -7.60 7.32
C ALA A 266 21.10 -9.03 7.04
N ILE A 267 21.47 -9.32 5.80
CA ILE A 267 22.22 -10.53 5.48
C ILE A 267 23.69 -10.18 5.65
N GLN A 268 24.22 -10.34 6.86
CA GLN A 268 25.64 -10.62 6.99
C GLN A 268 25.84 -12.06 6.52
N THR A 269 26.13 -12.25 5.23
CA THR A 269 26.90 -13.44 4.86
C THR A 269 28.27 -13.23 5.46
N VAL A 270 28.51 -13.80 6.64
CA VAL A 270 29.86 -14.14 7.09
C VAL A 270 30.36 -15.22 6.14
N THR A 271 30.67 -14.82 4.90
CA THR A 271 31.54 -15.62 4.06
C THR A 271 32.93 -15.27 4.54
N THR A 272 33.54 -16.18 5.29
CA THR A 272 34.99 -16.17 5.55
C THR A 272 35.73 -15.82 4.26
N PRO A 273 36.56 -14.76 4.24
CA PRO A 273 37.20 -14.30 3.02
C PRO A 273 38.35 -15.25 2.68
N ILE A 274 38.09 -16.23 1.82
CA ILE A 274 39.15 -16.91 1.07
C ILE A 274 38.76 -16.88 -0.40
N SER A 275 39.00 -15.74 -1.04
CA SER A 275 39.63 -15.63 -2.35
C SER A 275 39.46 -14.22 -2.90
N THR A 276 40.56 -13.69 -3.36
CA THR A 276 40.75 -12.43 -4.07
C THR A 276 39.79 -12.32 -5.27
N SER A 277 38.74 -11.51 -5.14
CA SER A 277 38.03 -10.92 -6.27
C SER A 277 37.60 -9.48 -5.93
N PRO A 278 37.62 -8.55 -6.89
CA PRO A 278 37.46 -7.13 -6.59
C PRO A 278 35.97 -6.76 -6.45
N LEU A 279 35.71 -6.01 -5.37
CA LEU A 279 34.51 -5.22 -5.02
C LEU A 279 33.19 -6.00 -4.80
N PRO A 280 32.53 -5.85 -3.63
CA PRO A 280 31.21 -6.43 -3.42
C PRO A 280 30.18 -5.72 -4.32
N ARG A 281 29.72 -6.45 -5.35
CA ARG A 281 28.58 -6.08 -6.20
C ARG A 281 27.38 -5.77 -5.28
N ASN A 282 26.84 -4.56 -5.43
CA ASN A 282 25.77 -3.96 -4.65
C ASN A 282 24.52 -4.88 -4.61
N ARG A 283 24.48 -5.85 -3.68
CA ARG A 283 23.34 -6.74 -3.50
C ARG A 283 22.20 -5.86 -2.99
N SER A 284 21.20 -5.64 -3.84
CA SER A 284 20.01 -4.88 -3.47
C SER A 284 19.42 -5.50 -2.20
N SER A 285 19.48 -4.73 -1.12
CA SER A 285 18.96 -5.10 0.18
C SER A 285 17.44 -5.21 0.07
N LYS A 286 16.96 -6.44 -0.06
CA LYS A 286 15.52 -6.72 -0.09
C LYS A 286 14.97 -6.54 1.33
N GLY A 287 13.86 -5.83 1.46
CA GLY A 287 13.15 -5.72 2.73
C GLY A 287 12.74 -7.09 3.26
N VAL A 288 12.42 -7.17 4.56
CA VAL A 288 12.01 -8.41 5.22
C VAL A 288 10.78 -9.03 4.57
N ILE A 289 9.76 -8.20 4.27
CA ILE A 289 8.58 -8.62 3.50
C ILE A 289 8.95 -8.62 2.02
N ARG A 290 8.79 -9.76 1.34
CA ARG A 290 9.23 -9.94 -0.05
C ARG A 290 8.35 -9.21 -1.05
N HIS A 291 7.05 -9.20 -0.82
CA HIS A 291 6.06 -8.68 -1.76
C HIS A 291 5.11 -7.72 -1.06
N ILE A 292 5.19 -6.45 -1.48
CA ILE A 292 4.25 -5.39 -1.08
C ILE A 292 3.80 -4.71 -2.37
N GLU A 293 2.50 -4.74 -2.64
CA GLU A 293 1.90 -4.15 -3.83
C GLU A 293 0.68 -3.31 -3.48
N HIS A 294 0.56 -2.15 -4.11
CA HIS A 294 -0.52 -1.21 -3.91
C HIS A 294 -1.24 -0.96 -5.23
N TYR A 295 -2.53 -1.24 -5.27
CA TYR A 295 -3.40 -1.01 -6.43
C TYR A 295 -4.28 0.21 -6.19
N VAL A 296 -4.28 1.13 -7.15
CA VAL A 296 -4.86 2.46 -6.96
C VAL A 296 -5.65 2.89 -8.20
N ASN A 297 -6.86 3.39 -7.98
CA ASN A 297 -7.60 4.14 -8.99
C ASN A 297 -7.13 5.62 -8.97
N GLY A 298 -6.76 6.16 -10.13
CA GLY A 298 -6.11 7.47 -10.25
C GLY A 298 -7.01 8.66 -9.90
N GLU A 299 -8.33 8.51 -9.90
CA GLU A 299 -9.28 9.56 -9.52
C GLU A 299 -10.07 9.18 -8.25
N ASP A 300 -9.58 8.22 -7.48
CA ASP A 300 -10.09 7.88 -6.16
C ASP A 300 -9.45 8.80 -5.11
N ILE A 301 -10.30 9.51 -4.36
CA ILE A 301 -9.88 10.48 -3.35
C ILE A 301 -9.02 9.82 -2.24
N VAL A 302 -9.30 8.57 -1.87
CA VAL A 302 -8.67 7.90 -0.72
C VAL A 302 -7.19 7.52 -0.91
N PRO A 303 -6.76 6.99 -2.06
CA PRO A 303 -5.34 6.84 -2.34
C PRO A 303 -4.67 8.17 -2.68
N GLN A 304 -5.39 9.18 -3.19
CA GLN A 304 -4.81 10.49 -3.54
C GLN A 304 -4.26 11.25 -2.34
N TRP A 305 -4.98 11.29 -1.23
CA TRP A 305 -4.48 11.79 0.08
C TRP A 305 -3.72 10.74 0.91
N GLY A 306 -3.67 9.48 0.45
CA GLY A 306 -3.05 8.33 1.12
C GLY A 306 -1.75 7.91 0.43
N VAL A 307 -1.72 6.70 -0.12
CA VAL A 307 -0.53 6.12 -0.75
C VAL A 307 0.09 7.01 -1.83
N LEU A 308 -0.70 7.64 -2.72
CA LEU A 308 -0.16 8.44 -3.82
C LEU A 308 0.50 9.74 -3.35
N TYR A 309 -0.04 10.35 -2.29
CA TYR A 309 0.58 11.53 -1.69
C TYR A 309 1.95 11.19 -1.11
N ASN A 310 2.01 10.13 -0.29
CA ASN A 310 3.22 9.79 0.46
C ASN A 310 4.28 9.11 -0.40
N VAL A 311 3.91 8.33 -1.41
CA VAL A 311 4.89 7.71 -2.33
C VAL A 311 5.64 8.75 -3.17
N ARG A 312 5.01 9.90 -3.46
CA ARG A 312 5.57 10.99 -4.26
C ARG A 312 6.40 11.98 -3.43
N LEU A 313 6.31 11.92 -2.11
CA LEU A 313 7.15 12.72 -1.22
C LEU A 313 8.52 12.06 -1.08
N THR A 314 9.58 12.76 -1.50
CA THR A 314 10.95 12.22 -1.53
C THR A 314 11.53 11.95 -0.14
N LYS A 315 11.11 12.70 0.88
CA LYS A 315 11.57 12.57 2.27
C LYS A 315 10.94 11.37 3.00
N THR A 316 9.79 10.90 2.54
CA THR A 316 9.02 9.90 3.25
C THR A 316 9.31 8.49 2.75
N ARG A 317 9.41 7.54 3.67
CA ARG A 317 9.56 6.12 3.34
C ARG A 317 8.20 5.50 3.02
N TYR A 318 8.06 4.92 1.84
CA TYR A 318 6.89 4.13 1.46
C TYR A 318 7.30 2.89 0.65
N SER A 319 7.30 1.73 1.30
CA SER A 319 7.72 0.45 0.72
C SER A 319 6.61 -0.18 -0.12
N GLY A 320 6.99 -0.73 -1.28
CA GLY A 320 6.08 -1.50 -2.16
C GLY A 320 5.99 -0.94 -3.57
N LYS A 321 5.48 -1.76 -4.49
CA LYS A 321 5.17 -1.36 -5.88
C LYS A 321 3.81 -0.67 -5.91
N VAL A 322 3.65 0.38 -6.71
CA VAL A 322 2.33 1.04 -6.87
C VAL A 322 1.86 0.95 -8.30
N PHE A 323 0.68 0.38 -8.51
CA PHE A 323 -0.03 0.31 -9.78
C PHE A 323 -1.19 1.30 -9.79
N ILE A 324 -1.21 2.21 -10.76
CA ILE A 324 -2.13 3.33 -10.85
C ILE A 324 -2.96 3.21 -12.13
N ARG A 325 -4.26 2.92 -11.99
CA ARG A 325 -5.21 2.97 -13.10
C ARG A 325 -5.54 4.42 -13.42
N LYS A 326 -4.89 5.00 -14.43
CA LYS A 326 -5.10 6.40 -14.82
C LYS A 326 -6.53 6.59 -15.34
N GLY A 327 -7.19 7.68 -14.92
CA GLY A 327 -8.57 7.97 -15.28
C GLY A 327 -9.64 7.06 -14.63
N ALA A 328 -9.25 6.04 -13.86
CA ALA A 328 -10.20 5.21 -13.13
C ALA A 328 -10.72 5.92 -11.88
N THR A 329 -12.04 5.82 -11.66
CA THR A 329 -12.78 6.38 -10.52
C THR A 329 -13.25 5.28 -9.57
N GLY A 330 -13.85 5.68 -8.46
CA GLY A 330 -14.54 4.77 -7.55
C GLY A 330 -13.63 4.13 -6.50
N HIS A 331 -14.17 3.99 -5.29
CA HIS A 331 -13.43 3.50 -4.12
C HIS A 331 -13.83 2.10 -3.64
N MET A 332 -15.09 1.70 -3.80
CA MET A 332 -15.61 0.37 -3.40
C MET A 332 -14.75 -0.81 -3.87
N PHE A 333 -14.54 -1.78 -2.98
CA PHE A 333 -13.54 -2.82 -3.12
C PHE A 333 -13.89 -3.84 -4.22
N ASN A 334 -15.10 -4.40 -4.22
CA ASN A 334 -15.50 -5.34 -5.27
C ASN A 334 -15.80 -4.56 -6.55
N GLN A 335 -16.71 -3.59 -6.47
CA GLN A 335 -17.26 -2.88 -7.63
C GLN A 335 -16.20 -2.11 -8.44
N HIS A 336 -15.30 -1.37 -7.78
CA HIS A 336 -14.36 -0.48 -8.47
C HIS A 336 -12.95 -1.05 -8.59
N TYR A 337 -12.55 -1.99 -7.73
CA TYR A 337 -11.24 -2.64 -7.80
C TYR A 337 -11.34 -4.07 -8.34
N LEU A 338 -11.87 -5.04 -7.59
CA LEU A 338 -11.78 -6.46 -7.95
C LEU A 338 -12.50 -6.81 -9.26
N ASN A 339 -13.67 -6.22 -9.56
CA ASN A 339 -14.39 -6.49 -10.81
C ASN A 339 -13.63 -6.00 -12.05
N ASN A 340 -12.78 -4.98 -11.88
CA ASN A 340 -11.99 -4.44 -12.97
C ASN A 340 -10.59 -5.07 -13.08
N MET A 341 -10.01 -5.53 -11.96
CA MET A 341 -8.66 -6.09 -11.92
C MET A 341 -8.62 -7.62 -11.99
N PHE A 342 -9.66 -8.28 -11.48
CA PHE A 342 -9.78 -9.74 -11.36
C PHE A 342 -11.23 -10.18 -11.60
N PRO A 343 -11.78 -10.03 -12.82
CA PRO A 343 -13.15 -10.39 -13.13
C PRO A 343 -13.41 -11.89 -12.91
N LEU A 344 -14.59 -12.26 -12.38
CA LEU A 344 -15.02 -13.66 -12.32
C LEU A 344 -15.63 -14.08 -13.66
N ASP A 345 -15.32 -15.29 -14.15
CA ASP A 345 -15.81 -15.83 -15.42
C ASP A 345 -17.35 -16.07 -15.48
N THR A 346 -18.11 -15.70 -14.44
CA THR A 346 -19.56 -16.00 -14.30
C THR A 346 -20.52 -15.12 -15.11
N THR A 347 -20.05 -14.10 -15.83
CA THR A 347 -20.90 -13.29 -16.73
C THR A 347 -20.47 -13.41 -18.19
N PRO A 348 -21.14 -14.26 -18.99
CA PRO A 348 -20.94 -14.33 -20.45
C PRO A 348 -21.14 -12.97 -21.16
N GLN A 349 -21.83 -12.02 -20.52
CA GLN A 349 -22.14 -10.71 -21.10
C GLN A 349 -20.97 -9.71 -21.09
N LEU A 350 -19.87 -9.99 -20.39
CA LEU A 350 -18.63 -9.18 -20.51
C LEU A 350 -17.62 -9.78 -21.49
N ARG A 351 -17.74 -11.06 -21.87
CA ARG A 351 -16.98 -11.64 -22.99
C ARG A 351 -17.64 -11.42 -24.36
N HIS A 352 -18.94 -11.15 -24.41
CA HIS A 352 -19.66 -10.81 -25.64
C HIS A 352 -20.14 -9.35 -25.62
N GLY A 353 -19.21 -8.44 -25.84
CA GLY A 353 -19.51 -7.01 -25.94
C GLY A 353 -18.38 -6.09 -26.38
N SER A 354 -17.15 -6.58 -26.54
CA SER A 354 -16.03 -5.76 -27.01
C SER A 354 -15.29 -6.37 -28.19
N ASN A 355 -16.00 -6.65 -29.28
CA ASN A 355 -15.47 -6.31 -30.62
C ASN A 355 -15.66 -4.79 -30.85
N ARG A 356 -15.33 -3.98 -29.83
CA ARG A 356 -15.06 -2.55 -29.98
C ARG A 356 -13.54 -2.47 -30.12
N PRO A 357 -13.02 -1.92 -31.23
CA PRO A 357 -11.58 -1.74 -31.40
C PRO A 357 -10.91 -0.88 -30.31
N ASP A 358 -11.70 -0.24 -29.42
CA ASP A 358 -11.24 0.68 -28.37
C ASP A 358 -11.44 0.17 -26.92
N ALA A 359 -11.78 -1.09 -26.68
CA ALA A 359 -11.89 -1.61 -25.31
C ALA A 359 -10.48 -1.91 -24.75
N PRO A 360 -10.08 -1.33 -23.60
CA PRO A 360 -8.75 -1.58 -23.04
C PRO A 360 -8.60 -3.07 -22.71
N ASN A 361 -7.39 -3.61 -22.94
CA ASN A 361 -7.01 -4.97 -22.57
C ASN A 361 -7.34 -5.27 -21.10
N ASP A 362 -7.48 -6.56 -20.76
CA ASP A 362 -7.61 -7.00 -19.37
C ASP A 362 -6.53 -6.34 -18.49
N PHE A 363 -6.86 -5.98 -17.25
CA PHE A 363 -5.99 -5.15 -16.39
C PHE A 363 -4.56 -5.69 -16.30
N LEU A 364 -4.42 -7.02 -16.28
CA LEU A 364 -3.14 -7.71 -16.21
C LEU A 364 -2.30 -7.55 -17.49
N ASP A 365 -2.95 -7.43 -18.65
CA ASP A 365 -2.29 -7.36 -19.95
C ASP A 365 -2.09 -5.92 -20.44
N GLN A 366 -2.49 -4.93 -19.63
CA GLN A 366 -2.21 -3.52 -19.91
C GLN A 366 -0.72 -3.21 -19.73
N ALA A 367 -0.21 -2.41 -20.66
CA ALA A 367 1.17 -1.93 -20.62
C ALA A 367 1.34 -0.93 -19.48
N VAL A 368 2.52 -1.00 -18.87
CA VAL A 368 2.90 -0.17 -17.74
C VAL A 368 3.80 0.96 -18.21
N ARG A 369 3.54 2.17 -17.69
CA ARG A 369 4.40 3.34 -17.84
C ARG A 369 4.92 3.79 -16.48
N VAL A 370 6.24 3.84 -16.37
CA VAL A 370 6.95 4.20 -15.15
C VAL A 370 6.77 5.71 -14.86
N ASP A 371 6.50 6.07 -13.61
CA ASP A 371 6.50 7.45 -13.13
C ASP A 371 7.96 7.92 -12.99
N GLU A 372 8.57 8.28 -14.12
CA GLU A 372 9.96 8.73 -14.20
C GLU A 372 10.23 9.95 -13.32
N ARG A 373 9.24 10.84 -13.17
CA ARG A 373 9.38 12.04 -12.35
C ARG A 373 9.61 11.66 -10.89
N THR A 374 8.75 10.80 -10.34
CA THR A 374 8.90 10.34 -8.94
C THR A 374 10.23 9.59 -8.75
N CYS A 375 10.65 8.81 -9.73
CA CYS A 375 11.94 8.10 -9.68
C CYS A 375 13.13 9.07 -9.66
N ARG A 376 13.13 10.05 -10.55
CA ARG A 376 14.17 11.07 -10.65
C ARG A 376 14.25 11.94 -9.39
N ASP A 377 13.09 12.36 -8.87
CA ASP A 377 13.03 13.20 -7.66
C ASP A 377 13.58 12.44 -6.44
N ARG A 378 13.28 11.13 -6.32
CA ARG A 378 13.84 10.26 -5.28
C ARG A 378 15.36 10.09 -5.43
N GLU A 379 15.82 9.80 -6.65
CA GLU A 379 17.24 9.63 -6.93
C GLU A 379 18.04 10.90 -6.62
N ALA A 380 17.55 12.07 -7.04
CA ALA A 380 18.14 13.36 -6.71
C ALA A 380 18.21 13.61 -5.19
N PHE A 381 17.15 13.26 -4.46
CA PHE A 381 17.14 13.36 -3.00
C PHE A 381 18.19 12.45 -2.35
N TYR A 382 18.36 11.21 -2.83
CA TYR A 382 19.37 10.29 -2.32
C TYR A 382 20.79 10.79 -2.57
N TYR A 383 21.09 11.28 -3.77
CA TYR A 383 22.41 11.87 -4.04
C TYR A 383 22.69 13.08 -3.15
N ALA A 384 21.70 13.95 -2.93
CA ALA A 384 21.85 15.10 -2.05
C ALA A 384 22.07 14.69 -0.59
N ALA A 385 21.33 13.71 -0.08
CA ALA A 385 21.49 13.20 1.28
C ALA A 385 22.84 12.48 1.50
N ALA A 386 23.29 11.70 0.51
CA ALA A 386 24.60 11.06 0.51
C ALA A 386 25.73 12.10 0.55
N ALA A 387 25.63 13.15 -0.28
CA ALA A 387 26.61 14.23 -0.32
C ALA A 387 26.67 14.99 1.02
N ALA A 388 25.52 15.29 1.64
CA ALA A 388 25.48 15.94 2.95
C ALA A 388 26.17 15.09 4.03
N SER A 389 25.91 13.78 4.04
CA SER A 389 26.53 12.84 5.00
C SER A 389 28.05 12.72 4.81
N ALA A 390 28.54 12.84 3.57
CA ALA A 390 29.97 12.81 3.27
C ALA A 390 30.70 14.09 3.72
N VAL A 391 30.02 15.25 3.71
CA VAL A 391 30.58 16.53 4.17
C VAL A 391 30.65 16.61 5.70
N GLU A 392 29.73 15.94 6.42
CA GLU A 392 29.69 15.91 7.89
C GLU A 392 30.66 14.90 8.53
N SER A 393 31.32 14.04 7.75
CA SER A 393 32.33 13.12 8.29
C SER A 393 33.62 13.89 8.59
N PRO A 394 34.01 14.11 9.87
CA PRO A 394 35.26 14.80 10.16
C PRO A 394 36.40 13.90 9.69
N VAL A 395 37.21 14.40 8.76
CA VAL A 395 38.53 13.84 8.47
C VAL A 395 39.25 13.67 9.82
N PRO A 396 39.71 12.48 10.20
CA PRO A 396 40.56 12.36 11.37
C PRO A 396 41.82 13.17 11.08
N CYS A 397 42.01 14.29 11.77
CA CYS A 397 43.33 14.91 11.85
C CYS A 397 44.26 13.85 12.44
N GLU A 398 45.09 13.23 11.61
CA GLU A 398 46.13 12.33 12.05
C GLU A 398 47.01 13.08 13.07
N SER A 399 47.00 12.57 14.30
CA SER A 399 47.91 12.99 15.34
C SER A 399 49.33 12.72 14.90
N SER A 400 50.16 13.74 15.02
CA SER A 400 51.60 13.78 14.73
C SER A 400 52.32 12.54 15.28
N ALA A 401 52.90 11.72 14.40
CA ALA A 401 53.91 10.74 14.78
C ALA A 401 55.31 11.37 14.66
N PRO A 402 56.25 11.08 15.58
CA PRO A 402 57.57 11.68 15.57
C PRO A 402 58.45 11.12 14.45
N VAL A 403 59.17 12.05 13.82
CA VAL A 403 60.21 11.85 12.81
C VAL A 403 61.23 10.79 13.27
N SER A 404 61.37 9.70 12.51
CA SER A 404 62.59 8.92 12.45
C SER A 404 63.19 9.03 11.05
N ARG A 405 64.49 9.36 11.04
CA ARG A 405 65.26 9.89 9.92
C ARG A 405 66.11 8.77 9.32
N ASN A 406 65.91 8.48 8.03
CA ASN A 406 66.84 7.85 7.08
C ASN A 406 66.01 7.63 5.79
N GLY A 407 66.36 8.02 4.57
CA GLY A 407 67.60 8.53 3.98
C GLY A 407 67.62 8.01 2.53
N GLY A 408 67.51 8.90 1.54
CA GLY A 408 67.95 8.65 0.16
C GLY A 408 66.88 8.57 -0.95
N GLY A 409 66.94 9.54 -1.88
CA GLY A 409 66.71 9.32 -3.32
C GLY A 409 65.48 9.99 -3.96
N SER A 410 65.74 10.95 -4.86
CA SER A 410 65.02 11.42 -6.08
C SER A 410 63.56 11.00 -6.34
N GLU A 411 62.65 11.76 -6.95
CA GLU A 411 62.60 13.07 -7.61
C GLU A 411 61.11 13.30 -7.97
N VAL A 412 60.64 14.56 -7.89
CA VAL A 412 59.70 15.27 -8.80
C VAL A 412 58.55 14.48 -9.46
N SER A 413 57.29 14.88 -9.19
CA SER A 413 56.46 15.63 -10.17
C SER A 413 55.07 15.98 -9.63
N ASP A 414 54.69 17.24 -9.84
CA ASP A 414 53.33 17.78 -9.87
C ASP A 414 52.37 16.94 -10.75
N GLY A 415 51.06 17.06 -10.50
CA GLY A 415 50.03 16.62 -11.44
C GLY A 415 48.66 16.42 -10.81
N VAL A 416 47.83 17.47 -10.70
CA VAL A 416 46.75 17.79 -11.66
C VAL A 416 45.43 17.08 -11.35
N MET A 417 44.43 17.89 -11.01
CA MET A 417 43.02 17.52 -11.01
C MET A 417 42.57 17.14 -12.42
N SER A 418 41.89 16.01 -12.55
CA SER A 418 41.12 15.67 -13.75
C SER A 418 39.65 15.52 -13.38
N VAL A 419 38.88 16.53 -13.77
CA VAL A 419 37.42 16.46 -13.90
C VAL A 419 37.13 15.85 -15.27
N SER A 420 36.52 14.66 -15.29
CA SER A 420 35.97 14.07 -16.50
C SER A 420 34.46 14.22 -16.50
N ASN A 421 33.98 15.10 -17.39
CA ASN A 421 32.62 15.10 -17.90
C ASN A 421 32.63 14.22 -19.15
N GLY A 422 31.83 13.15 -19.17
CA GLY A 422 31.77 12.22 -20.29
C GLY A 422 30.41 11.54 -20.41
N SER A 423 29.60 12.07 -21.31
CA SER A 423 28.45 11.42 -21.94
C SER A 423 28.81 10.08 -22.57
N GLY A 424 27.95 9.06 -22.47
CA GLY A 424 28.13 7.81 -23.21
C GLY A 424 26.98 6.82 -23.01
N ILE A 425 26.18 6.65 -24.06
CA ILE A 425 25.27 5.52 -24.28
C ILE A 425 26.13 4.27 -24.50
N CYS A 426 25.83 3.18 -23.80
CA CYS A 426 26.28 1.83 -24.18
C CYS A 426 25.07 0.88 -24.10
N VAL A 427 24.78 0.29 -25.26
CA VAL A 427 23.94 -0.89 -25.45
C VAL A 427 24.81 -2.07 -25.04
N ASP A 428 24.37 -2.86 -24.07
CA ASP A 428 24.94 -4.19 -23.83
C ASP A 428 23.88 -5.24 -24.16
N GLU A 429 24.30 -6.16 -25.01
CA GLU A 429 23.58 -7.29 -25.56
C GLU A 429 23.16 -8.31 -24.50
N LEU A 430 22.25 -9.17 -24.94
CA LEU A 430 21.58 -10.23 -24.20
C LEU A 430 22.56 -11.29 -23.72
N ASP A 431 22.55 -11.57 -22.42
CA ASP A 431 22.90 -12.87 -21.87
C ASP A 431 21.66 -13.42 -21.14
N GLU A 432 21.18 -14.55 -21.64
CA GLU A 432 20.23 -15.43 -20.97
C GLU A 432 20.94 -16.07 -19.76
N ASP A 433 20.22 -16.23 -18.65
CA ASP A 433 20.66 -16.90 -17.41
C ASP A 433 21.44 -16.07 -16.35
N ASP A 434 20.80 -15.07 -15.73
CA ASP A 434 21.12 -14.71 -14.33
C ASP A 434 19.89 -14.11 -13.58
N GLU A 435 19.36 -14.84 -12.60
CA GLU A 435 18.23 -14.44 -11.73
C GLU A 435 18.63 -13.38 -10.67
N GLY A 436 19.62 -12.55 -11.00
CA GLY A 436 20.29 -11.59 -10.11
C GLY A 436 20.53 -10.19 -10.69
N GLY A 437 20.00 -9.87 -11.87
CA GLY A 437 20.03 -8.53 -12.44
C GLY A 437 18.89 -7.65 -11.90
N VAL A 438 19.19 -6.39 -11.55
CA VAL A 438 18.15 -5.38 -11.34
C VAL A 438 17.35 -5.30 -12.63
N LYS A 439 16.16 -5.93 -12.69
CA LYS A 439 15.20 -5.67 -13.76
C LYS A 439 14.93 -4.17 -13.72
N ARG A 440 15.61 -3.41 -14.58
CA ARG A 440 15.26 -2.02 -14.84
C ARG A 440 13.81 -2.09 -15.27
N TYR A 441 12.90 -1.56 -14.46
CA TYR A 441 11.50 -1.50 -14.81
C TYR A 441 11.42 -0.66 -16.10
N ARG A 442 11.10 -1.31 -17.23
CA ARG A 442 11.06 -0.65 -18.54
C ARG A 442 9.61 -0.33 -18.86
N ASP A 443 9.40 0.82 -19.48
CA ASP A 443 8.13 1.12 -20.14
C ASP A 443 7.77 0.00 -21.12
N GLY A 444 6.51 -0.39 -21.14
CA GLY A 444 5.99 -1.44 -22.02
C GLY A 444 5.91 -2.84 -21.40
N MET A 445 6.47 -3.06 -20.20
CA MET A 445 6.17 -4.28 -19.42
C MET A 445 4.68 -4.34 -19.08
N THR A 446 4.13 -5.53 -18.93
CA THR A 446 2.71 -5.69 -18.55
C THR A 446 2.53 -5.71 -17.03
N VAL A 447 1.32 -5.43 -16.55
CA VAL A 447 0.99 -5.59 -15.12
C VAL A 447 1.24 -7.04 -14.69
N ARG A 448 0.93 -8.04 -15.54
CA ARG A 448 1.15 -9.47 -15.31
C ARG A 448 2.62 -9.80 -15.02
N GLU A 449 3.56 -9.16 -15.70
CA GLU A 449 4.99 -9.37 -15.48
C GLU A 449 5.49 -8.78 -14.16
N LEU A 450 4.86 -7.71 -13.68
CA LEU A 450 5.29 -6.96 -12.51
C LEU A 450 4.55 -7.33 -11.23
N SER A 451 3.27 -7.67 -11.32
CA SER A 451 2.38 -8.07 -10.22
C SER A 451 2.56 -9.54 -9.90
N ARG A 452 2.51 -9.86 -8.61
CA ARG A 452 2.51 -11.25 -8.12
C ARG A 452 1.11 -11.74 -7.75
N LEU A 453 0.18 -10.84 -7.39
CA LEU A 453 -1.12 -11.22 -6.84
C LEU A 453 -1.92 -12.15 -7.76
N TRP A 454 -1.87 -11.91 -9.07
CA TRP A 454 -2.61 -12.70 -10.05
C TRP A 454 -2.18 -14.17 -10.09
N LYS A 455 -0.97 -14.51 -9.62
CA LYS A 455 -0.50 -15.89 -9.57
C LYS A 455 -1.24 -16.77 -8.54
N TYR A 456 -2.05 -16.16 -7.67
CA TYR A 456 -2.91 -16.88 -6.73
C TYR A 456 -4.31 -17.18 -7.29
N LEU A 457 -4.63 -16.74 -8.51
CA LEU A 457 -5.95 -16.95 -9.10
C LEU A 457 -6.31 -18.43 -9.15
N GLY A 458 -7.57 -18.75 -8.82
CA GLY A 458 -8.09 -20.12 -8.90
C GLY A 458 -7.44 -21.13 -7.95
N GLY A 459 -6.75 -20.69 -6.89
CA GLY A 459 -6.12 -21.56 -5.90
C GLY A 459 -4.66 -21.88 -6.19
N ALA A 460 -4.07 -21.31 -7.24
CA ALA A 460 -2.66 -21.53 -7.58
C ALA A 460 -1.70 -21.06 -6.46
N ASP A 461 -0.49 -21.62 -6.43
CA ASP A 461 0.59 -21.22 -5.53
C ASP A 461 1.80 -20.76 -6.35
N PRO A 462 2.19 -19.47 -6.30
CA PRO A 462 3.28 -18.93 -7.12
C PRO A 462 4.66 -19.55 -6.84
N ASP A 463 4.84 -20.27 -5.74
CA ASP A 463 6.13 -20.88 -5.39
C ASP A 463 6.24 -22.37 -5.77
N MET A 464 5.15 -22.98 -6.26
CA MET A 464 5.14 -24.41 -6.62
C MET A 464 5.62 -24.69 -8.05
N ASP A 465 5.53 -23.72 -8.96
CA ASP A 465 5.89 -23.87 -10.39
C ASP A 465 7.41 -24.00 -10.66
N GLY A 466 8.25 -24.02 -9.61
CA GLY A 466 9.71 -24.21 -9.70
C GLY A 466 10.22 -25.60 -9.31
N ARG A 467 9.35 -26.52 -8.86
CA ARG A 467 9.72 -27.93 -8.65
C ARG A 467 8.97 -28.77 -9.68
N GLN A 468 9.61 -29.08 -10.79
CA GLN A 468 9.24 -30.29 -11.53
C GLN A 468 9.23 -31.45 -10.52
N PRO A 469 8.11 -32.20 -10.37
CA PRO A 469 8.19 -33.47 -9.69
C PRO A 469 9.14 -34.33 -10.50
N LEU A 470 10.26 -34.74 -9.89
CA LEU A 470 11.04 -35.88 -10.37
C LEU A 470 10.08 -37.07 -10.39
N MET A 471 9.52 -37.35 -11.57
CA MET A 471 8.90 -38.63 -11.86
C MET A 471 10.02 -39.67 -11.83
N ASN A 472 10.01 -40.51 -10.81
CA ASN A 472 10.51 -41.87 -10.91
C ASN A 472 9.36 -42.77 -11.36
#